data_AF-A0A6C0BIR5-F1
#
_entry.id   AF-A0A6C0BIR5-F1
#
_cell.length_a   1.000
_cell.length_b   1.000
_cell.length_c   1.000
_cell.angle_alpha   90.00
_cell.angle_beta   90.00
_cell.angle_gamma   90.00
#
_symmetry.space_group_name_H-M   'P 1'
#
loop_
_entity.id
_entity.type
_entity.pdbx_description
1 polymer ?
#
loop_
_entity_poly.entity_id
_entity_poly.type
_entity_poly.pdbx_seq_one_letter_code
_entity_poly.pdbx_strand_id
1 'polypeptide(L)'
;MNTITNMYQNIRKESTAHLKERRQSYCSHLRHTWAASFDCMRASIALLIHGAVPAFCKTTGSTIVVRVAEDMVEQPSYESTVTKRDLK
;
A
#
# COMPACT_ATOMS: atom_id res chain seq x y z
N MET A 1 -30.80 -2.18 -19.57
CA MET A 1 -29.39 -2.32 -19.13
C MET A 1 -29.42 -2.62 -17.64
N ASN A 2 -28.87 -3.76 -17.20
CA ASN A 2 -29.03 -4.27 -15.83
C ASN A 2 -28.19 -3.45 -14.83
N THR A 3 -28.76 -3.06 -13.68
CA THR A 3 -28.11 -2.31 -12.59
C THR A 3 -26.78 -2.94 -12.17
N ILE A 4 -26.72 -4.27 -12.11
CA ILE A 4 -25.52 -5.03 -11.76
C ILE A 4 -24.41 -4.79 -12.81
N THR A 5 -24.77 -4.81 -14.09
CA THR A 5 -23.82 -4.55 -15.19
C THR A 5 -23.23 -3.14 -15.09
N ASN A 6 -24.04 -2.14 -14.77
CA ASN A 6 -23.56 -0.76 -14.61
C ASN A 6 -22.57 -0.64 -13.45
N MET A 7 -22.86 -1.28 -12.31
CA MET A 7 -21.97 -1.31 -11.15
C MET A 7 -20.61 -1.91 -11.51
N TYR A 8 -20.58 -3.08 -12.18
CA TYR A 8 -19.32 -3.70 -12.59
C TYR A 8 -18.49 -2.82 -13.54
N GLN A 9 -19.13 -2.16 -14.50
CA GLN A 9 -18.42 -1.25 -15.42
C GLN A 9 -17.84 -0.04 -14.67
N ASN A 10 -18.56 0.49 -13.69
CA ASN A 10 -18.09 1.60 -12.87
C ASN A 10 -16.86 1.21 -12.04
N ILE A 11 -16.91 0.08 -11.31
CA ILE A 11 -15.77 -0.42 -10.51
C ILE A 11 -14.54 -0.66 -11.40
N ARG A 12 -14.73 -1.26 -12.57
CA ARG A 12 -13.64 -1.49 -13.53
C ARG A 12 -13.03 -0.18 -13.99
N LYS A 13 -13.87 0.82 -14.31
CA LYS A 13 -13.42 2.14 -14.77
C LYS A 13 -12.62 2.86 -13.68
N GLU A 14 -13.12 2.87 -12.45
CA GLU A 14 -12.46 3.49 -11.29
C GLU A 14 -11.12 2.80 -10.98
N SER A 15 -11.10 1.46 -10.93
CA SER A 15 -9.88 0.69 -10.69
C SER A 15 -8.81 0.97 -11.75
N THR A 16 -9.23 1.05 -13.02
CA THR A 16 -8.31 1.36 -14.13
C THR A 16 -7.80 2.81 -14.05
N ALA A 17 -8.65 3.75 -13.67
CA ALA A 17 -8.28 5.15 -13.52
C ALA A 17 -7.25 5.33 -12.38
N HIS A 18 -7.47 4.70 -11.23
CA HIS A 18 -6.55 4.69 -10.08
C HIS A 18 -5.15 4.20 -10.47
N LEU A 19 -5.07 3.07 -11.18
CA LEU A 19 -3.78 2.52 -11.64
C LEU A 19 -3.09 3.46 -12.63
N LYS A 20 -3.84 4.13 -13.52
CA LYS A 20 -3.30 5.09 -14.48
C LYS A 20 -2.78 6.36 -13.80
N GLU A 21 -3.51 6.91 -12.84
CA GLU A 21 -3.10 8.08 -12.05
C GLU A 21 -1.75 7.84 -11.37
N ARG A 22 -1.56 6.62 -10.83
CA ARG A 22 -0.32 6.19 -10.19
C ARG A 22 0.73 5.64 -11.17
N ARG A 23 0.45 5.63 -12.48
CA ARG A 23 1.28 5.01 -13.54
C ARG A 23 1.77 3.59 -13.18
N GLN A 24 0.96 2.81 -12.46
CA GLN A 24 1.35 1.48 -11.96
C GLN A 24 0.66 0.36 -12.73
N SER A 25 1.40 -0.73 -12.93
CA SER A 25 0.77 -2.00 -13.32
C SER A 25 0.02 -2.60 -12.14
N TYR A 26 -1.05 -3.35 -12.42
CA TYR A 26 -1.84 -4.02 -11.37
C TYR A 26 -0.98 -4.89 -10.47
N CYS A 27 -0.03 -5.66 -11.03
CA CYS A 27 0.85 -6.53 -10.26
C CYS A 27 1.79 -5.73 -9.33
N SER A 28 2.32 -4.59 -9.79
CA SER A 28 3.15 -3.71 -8.95
C SER A 28 2.33 -3.13 -7.79
N HIS A 29 1.13 -2.63 -8.11
CA HIS A 29 0.20 -2.08 -7.12
C HIS A 29 -0.22 -3.12 -6.08
N LEU A 30 -0.55 -4.33 -6.54
CA LEU A 30 -0.91 -5.45 -5.68
C LEU A 30 0.27 -5.86 -4.78
N ARG A 31 1.45 -6.06 -5.33
CA ARG A 31 2.64 -6.44 -4.55
C ARG A 31 2.95 -5.42 -3.46
N HIS A 32 2.85 -4.13 -3.78
CA HIS A 32 3.12 -3.06 -2.83
C HIS A 32 2.06 -3.01 -1.71
N THR A 33 0.78 -3.05 -2.05
CA THR A 33 -0.31 -3.04 -1.07
C THR A 33 -0.28 -4.28 -0.17
N TRP A 34 0.10 -5.44 -0.70
CA TRP A 34 0.33 -6.65 0.09
C TRP A 34 1.50 -6.51 1.07
N ALA A 35 2.63 -5.95 0.62
CA ALA A 35 3.77 -5.72 1.50
C ALA A 35 3.40 -4.79 2.67
N ALA A 36 2.70 -3.69 2.39
CA ALA A 36 2.20 -2.79 3.42
C ALA A 36 1.19 -3.48 4.37
N SER A 37 0.34 -4.36 3.84
CA SER A 37 -0.62 -5.12 4.67
C SER A 37 0.10 -6.02 5.69
N PHE A 38 1.19 -6.69 5.28
CA PHE A 38 2.02 -7.46 6.19
C PHE A 38 2.71 -6.60 7.24
N ASP A 39 3.14 -5.40 6.88
CA ASP A 39 3.72 -4.46 7.85
C ASP A 39 2.68 -3.97 8.86
N CYS A 40 1.46 -3.67 8.43
CA CYS A 40 0.35 -3.37 9.34
C CYS A 40 0.07 -4.55 10.30
N MET A 41 0.12 -5.79 9.81
CA MET A 41 -0.04 -6.97 10.67
C MET A 41 1.09 -7.08 11.70
N ARG A 42 2.35 -6.83 11.30
CA ARG A 42 3.50 -6.79 12.23
C ARG A 42 3.36 -5.68 13.26
N ALA A 43 2.91 -4.50 12.85
CA ALA A 43 2.66 -3.37 13.75
C ALA A 43 1.58 -3.73 14.79
N SER A 44 0.49 -4.35 14.36
CA SER A 44 -0.58 -4.83 15.24
C SER A 44 -0.04 -5.83 16.27
N ILE A 45 0.73 -6.82 15.85
CA ILE A 45 1.35 -7.80 16.76
C ILE A 45 2.28 -7.10 17.76
N ALA A 46 3.12 -6.16 17.30
CA ALA A 46 4.02 -5.42 18.18
C ALA A 46 3.25 -4.59 19.23
N LEU A 47 2.13 -3.97 18.85
CA LEU A 47 1.27 -3.22 19.77
C LEU A 47 0.55 -4.13 20.77
N LEU A 48 0.12 -5.33 20.35
CA LEU A 48 -0.45 -6.33 21.25
C LEU A 48 0.59 -6.80 22.29
N ILE A 49 1.82 -7.08 21.85
CA ILE A 49 2.92 -7.45 22.75
C ILE A 49 3.21 -6.30 23.72
N HIS A 50 3.26 -5.06 23.25
CA HIS A 50 3.46 -3.89 24.11
C HIS A 50 2.31 -3.71 25.12
N GLY A 51 1.06 -3.93 24.70
CA GLY A 51 -0.10 -3.87 25.58
C GLY A 51 -0.07 -4.95 26.67
N ALA A 52 0.39 -6.17 26.34
CA ALA A 52 0.56 -7.26 27.29
C ALA A 52 1.76 -7.04 28.22
N VAL A 53 2.87 -6.54 27.68
CA VAL A 53 4.14 -6.29 28.38
C VAL A 53 4.68 -4.92 27.98
N PRO A 54 4.38 -3.84 28.73
CA PRO A 54 4.75 -2.46 28.37
C PRO A 54 6.24 -2.21 28.15
N ALA A 55 7.11 -3.06 28.69
CA ALA A 55 8.55 -2.97 28.49
C ALA A 55 8.99 -3.37 27.07
N PHE A 56 8.19 -4.17 26.35
CA PHE A 56 8.51 -4.67 25.00
C PHE A 56 7.88 -3.81 23.90
N CYS A 57 8.50 -3.84 22.71
CA CYS A 57 7.98 -3.21 21.49
C CYS A 57 7.57 -1.73 21.63
N LYS A 58 8.20 -0.98 22.55
CA LYS A 58 7.80 0.39 22.98
C LYS A 58 7.50 1.35 21.83
N THR A 59 8.27 1.28 20.74
CA THR A 59 8.10 2.14 19.56
C THR A 59 7.91 1.34 18.27
N THR A 60 8.03 0.01 18.30
CA THR A 60 8.06 -0.81 17.09
C THR A 60 6.78 -0.68 16.28
N GLY A 61 5.62 -0.75 16.94
CA GLY A 61 4.33 -0.64 16.26
C GLY A 61 4.10 0.73 15.63
N SER A 62 4.37 1.81 16.38
CA SER A 62 4.18 3.19 15.89
C SER A 62 5.15 3.53 14.77
N THR A 63 6.42 3.13 14.86
CA THR A 63 7.40 3.33 13.78
C THR A 63 6.98 2.63 12.49
N ILE A 64 6.45 1.41 12.56
CA ILE A 64 5.97 0.71 11.36
C ILE A 64 4.76 1.41 10.75
N VAL A 65 3.80 1.86 11.56
CA VAL A 65 2.61 2.58 11.07
C VAL A 65 2.99 3.88 10.38
N VAL A 66 3.91 4.66 10.97
CA VAL A 66 4.41 5.91 10.36
C VAL A 66 5.07 5.62 9.03
N ARG A 67 5.97 4.63 8.97
CA ARG A 67 6.63 4.24 7.72
C ARG A 67 5.62 3.84 6.64
N VAL A 68 4.62 3.01 6.98
CA VAL A 68 3.59 2.60 6.01
C VAL A 68 2.76 3.80 5.54
N ALA A 69 2.43 4.73 6.43
CA ALA A 69 1.70 5.94 6.07
C ALA A 69 2.51 6.83 5.11
N GLU A 70 3.79 7.04 5.40
CA GLU A 70 4.72 7.78 4.54
C GLU A 70 4.87 7.09 3.19
N ASP A 71 5.11 5.77 3.16
CA ASP A 71 5.23 4.98 1.92
C ASP A 71 3.96 5.08 1.04
N MET A 72 2.77 5.21 1.64
CA MET A 72 1.50 5.35 0.91
C MET A 72 1.26 6.75 0.37
N VAL A 73 1.76 7.77 1.06
CA VAL A 73 1.66 9.18 0.64
C VAL A 73 2.71 9.52 -0.41
N GLU A 74 3.95 9.05 -0.20
CA GLU A 74 5.10 9.42 -1.00
C GLU A 74 5.06 8.86 -2.41
N GLN A 75 4.25 7.84 -2.73
CA GLN A 75 4.23 7.21 -4.05
C GLN A 75 3.84 8.18 -5.17
N PRO A 76 4.82 8.75 -5.91
CA PRO A 76 4.56 9.45 -7.14
C PRO A 76 4.39 8.38 -8.21
N SER A 77 3.78 8.73 -9.33
CA SER A 77 3.75 7.87 -10.51
C SER A 77 5.08 7.15 -10.77
N TYR A 78 5.06 5.82 -10.95
CA TYR A 78 6.17 4.83 -11.14
C TYR A 78 7.38 5.23 -12.02
N GLU A 79 7.38 6.39 -12.67
CA GLU A 79 8.41 6.87 -13.60
C GLU A 79 9.80 7.12 -12.98
N SER A 80 9.91 7.25 -11.66
CA SER A 80 11.19 7.59 -10.99
C SER A 80 12.12 6.39 -10.74
N THR A 81 11.66 5.15 -10.95
CA THR A 81 12.49 3.94 -10.72
C THR A 81 12.98 3.25 -11.99
N VAL A 82 12.33 3.46 -13.14
CA VAL A 82 12.78 2.89 -14.42
C VAL A 82 13.92 3.73 -15.03
N THR A 83 13.86 5.05 -14.90
CA THR A 83 14.87 5.98 -15.47
C THR A 83 16.28 5.84 -14.86
N LYS A 84 16.45 5.23 -13.68
CA LYS A 84 17.78 5.02 -13.07
C LYS A 84 18.45 3.68 -13.41
N ARG A 85 17.73 2.71 -13.99
CA ARG A 85 18.32 1.42 -14.42
C ARG A 85 18.73 1.39 -15.89
N ASP A 86 18.15 2.26 -16.71
CA ASP A 86 18.39 2.29 -18.16
C ASP A 86 19.48 3.31 -18.57
N LEU A 87 20.23 3.86 -17.60
CA LEU A 87 21.36 4.79 -17.82
C LEU A 87 22.72 4.19 -17.42
N LYS A 88 22.88 2.86 -17.51
CA LYS A 88 24.19 2.21 -17.35
C LYS A 88 24.56 1.40 -18.58
#